data_AF-A0A143HIB4-F1
#
_entry.id   AF-A0A143HIB4-F1
#
_cell.length_a   1.000
_cell.length_b   1.000
_cell.length_c   1.000
_cell.angle_alpha   90.00
_cell.angle_beta   90.00
_cell.angle_gamma   90.00
#
_symmetry.space_group_name_H-M   'P 1'
#
loop_
_entity.id
_entity.type
_entity.pdbx_description
1 polymer ?
#
loop_
_entity_poly.entity_id
_entity_poly.type
_entity_poly.pdbx_seq_one_letter_code
_entity_poly.pdbx_strand_id
1 'polypeptide(L)' 'MAAASSSQFLEIEIREDTLTSLLAERRLKVEDLRCLTPRARRQLRRVLLQSLLADVRDGQTL' A
#
# COMPACT_ATOMS: atom_id res chain seq x y z
N MET A 1 18.04 -27.66 -10.44
CA MET A 1 17.78 -26.40 -11.16
C MET A 1 16.44 -25.85 -10.65
N ALA A 2 16.45 -25.16 -9.51
CA ALA A 2 15.22 -24.69 -8.85
C ALA A 2 14.76 -23.40 -9.51
N ALA A 3 13.58 -23.43 -10.11
CA ALA A 3 12.95 -22.31 -10.77
C ALA A 3 12.81 -21.16 -9.76
N ALA A 4 13.50 -20.04 -10.03
CA ALA A 4 13.19 -18.77 -9.41
C ALA A 4 11.78 -18.40 -9.84
N SER A 5 10.78 -18.78 -9.05
CA SER A 5 9.40 -18.30 -9.18
C SER A 5 9.46 -16.80 -8.96
N SER A 6 9.51 -16.06 -10.06
CA SER A 6 9.40 -14.62 -10.07
C SER A 6 8.10 -14.25 -9.36
N SER A 7 8.20 -13.72 -8.15
CA SER A 7 7.06 -13.20 -7.40
C SER A 7 6.52 -12.00 -8.17
N GLN A 8 5.61 -12.24 -9.11
CA GLN A 8 5.01 -11.24 -10.00
C GLN A 8 4.09 -10.27 -9.24
N PHE A 9 3.88 -10.55 -7.96
CA PHE A 9 2.99 -9.85 -7.07
C PHE A 9 3.79 -9.28 -5.90
N LEU A 10 3.52 -8.02 -5.60
CA LEU A 10 4.07 -7.34 -4.43
C LEU A 10 3.10 -7.58 -3.28
N GLU A 11 3.53 -8.33 -2.28
CA GLU A 11 2.81 -8.46 -1.02
C GLU A 11 3.16 -7.25 -0.15
N ILE A 12 2.12 -6.57 0.36
CA ILE A 12 2.28 -5.39 1.20
C ILE A 12 1.51 -5.64 2.48
N GLU A 13 2.21 -5.64 3.61
CA GLU A 13 1.63 -5.60 4.93
C GLU A 13 1.69 -4.16 5.46
N ILE A 14 0.59 -3.66 6.01
CA ILE A 14 0.55 -2.38 6.72
C ILE A 14 -0.16 -2.54 8.04
N ARG A 15 0.20 -1.70 9.00
CA ARG A 15 -0.47 -1.64 10.30
C ARG A 15 -1.91 -1.16 10.14
N GLU A 16 -2.80 -1.69 10.97
CA GLU A 16 -4.20 -1.29 11.00
C GLU A 16 -4.35 0.21 11.23
N ASP A 17 -3.65 0.77 12.23
CA ASP A 17 -3.66 2.21 12.56
C ASP A 17 -3.35 3.12 11.35
N THR A 18 -2.41 2.69 10.51
CA THR A 18 -2.02 3.39 9.28
C THR A 18 -3.14 3.30 8.25
N LEU A 19 -3.78 2.14 8.09
CA LEU A 19 -4.92 1.95 7.19
C LEU A 19 -6.11 2.83 7.62
N THR A 20 -6.43 2.90 8.91
CA THR A 20 -7.47 3.79 9.45
C THR A 20 -7.15 5.25 9.19
N SER A 21 -5.89 5.66 9.36
CA SER A 21 -5.46 7.04 9.09
C SER A 21 -5.61 7.40 7.60
N LEU A 22 -5.20 6.50 6.70
CA LEU A 22 -5.34 6.70 5.25
C LEU A 22 -6.81 6.79 4.79
N LEU A 23 -7.71 6.07 5.46
CA LEU A 23 -9.15 6.17 5.23
C LEU A 23 -9.74 7.46 5.80
N ALA A 24 -9.33 7.85 7.01
CA ALA A 24 -9.78 9.07 7.68
C ALA A 24 -9.41 10.33 6.88
N GLU A 25 -8.21 10.36 6.28
CA GLU A 25 -7.75 11.44 5.41
C GLU A 25 -8.43 11.46 4.03
N ARG A 26 -9.40 10.57 3.76
CA ARG A 26 -10.06 10.41 2.45
C ARG A 26 -9.10 10.17 1.29
N ARG A 27 -7.88 9.70 1.57
CA ARG A 27 -6.89 9.31 0.55
C ARG A 27 -7.26 7.99 -0.12
N LEU A 28 -8.09 7.18 0.54
CA LEU A 28 -8.63 5.92 0.03
C LEU A 28 -10.16 5.93 0.09
N LYS A 29 -10.80 5.52 -1.01
CA LYS A 29 -12.23 5.18 -1.02
C LYS A 29 -12.43 3.68 -0.83
N VAL A 30 -13.63 3.30 -0.40
CA VAL A 30 -14.04 1.88 -0.29
C VAL A 30 -13.87 1.14 -1.62
N GLU A 31 -14.14 1.83 -2.74
CA GLU A 31 -13.96 1.30 -4.10
C GLU A 31 -12.49 0.98 -4.42
N ASP A 32 -11.57 1.81 -3.93
CA ASP A 32 -10.13 1.65 -4.12
C ASP A 32 -9.61 0.45 -3.32
N LEU A 33 -10.08 0.30 -2.07
CA LEU A 33 -9.77 -0.86 -1.22
C LEU A 33 -10.19 -2.18 -1.86
N ARG A 34 -11.39 -2.22 -2.46
CA ARG A 34 -11.91 -3.43 -3.11
C ARG A 34 -11.17 -3.80 -4.39
N CYS A 35 -10.30 -2.94 -4.93
CA CYS A 35 -9.44 -3.25 -6.09
C CYS A 35 -10.20 -3.70 -7.35
N LEU A 36 -11.49 -3.38 -7.47
CA LEU A 36 -12.37 -3.93 -8.52
C LEU A 36 -12.00 -3.43 -9.92
N THR A 37 -11.31 -2.28 -10.02
CA THR A 37 -10.85 -1.73 -11.29
C THR A 37 -9.31 -1.66 -11.34
N PRO A 38 -8.70 -1.69 -12.54
CA PRO A 38 -7.26 -1.44 -12.69
C PRO A 38 -6.83 -0.07 -12.13
N ARG A 39 -7.71 0.93 -12.24
CA ARG A 39 -7.49 2.27 -11.69
C ARG A 39 -7.45 2.26 -10.17
N ALA A 40 -8.44 1.62 -9.54
CA ALA A 40 -8.50 1.41 -8.09
C ALA A 40 -7.23 0.72 -7.57
N ARG A 41 -6.79 -0.37 -8.24
CA ARG A 41 -5.54 -1.07 -7.89
C ARG A 41 -4.30 -0.17 -7.96
N ARG A 42 -4.17 0.63 -9.02
CA ARG A 42 -3.04 1.57 -9.18
C ARG A 42 -3.06 2.65 -8.09
N GLN A 43 -4.25 3.15 -7.75
CA GLN A 43 -4.42 4.16 -6.72
C GLN A 43 -4.09 3.61 -5.34
N LEU A 44 -4.61 2.44 -5.00
CA LEU A 44 -4.27 1.73 -3.76
C LEU A 44 -2.76 1.51 -3.64
N ARG A 45 -2.13 0.96 -4.68
CA ARG A 45 -0.67 0.74 -4.71
C ARG A 45 0.10 2.05 -4.49
N ARG A 46 -0.32 3.15 -5.12
CA ARG A 46 0.35 4.45 -4.97
C ARG A 46 0.25 4.96 -3.53
N VAL A 47 -0.93 4.89 -2.91
CA VAL A 47 -1.14 5.35 -1.54
C VAL A 47 -0.37 4.49 -0.55
N LEU A 48 -0.39 3.17 -0.69
CA LEU A 48 0.36 2.25 0.17
C LEU A 48 1.88 2.49 0.07
N LEU A 49 2.41 2.61 -1.15
CA LEU A 49 3.84 2.90 -1.34
C LEU A 49 4.23 4.26 -0.77
N GLN A 50 3.38 5.29 -0.90
CA GLN A 50 3.62 6.59 -0.30
C GLN A 50 3.62 6.53 1.23
N SER A 51 2.71 5.73 1.82
CA SER A 51 2.66 5.53 3.27
C SER A 51 3.91 4.85 3.80
N LEU A 52 4.41 3.81 3.12
CA LEU A 52 5.64 3.13 3.49
C LEU A 52 6.86 4.05 3.38
N LEU A 53 6.92 4.87 2.32
CA LEU A 53 8.00 5.85 2.16
C LEU A 53 7.93 7.00 3.17
N ALA A 54 6.72 7.37 3.62
CA ALA A 54 6.55 8.34 4.70
C ALA A 54 7.05 7.76 6.03
N ASP A 55 6.66 6.52 6.36
CA ASP A 55 7.12 5.82 7.57
C ASP A 55 8.64 5.61 7.59
N VAL A 56 9.25 5.30 6.43
CA VAL A 56 10.72 5.24 6.28
C VAL A 56 11.39 6.61 6.49
N ARG A 57 10.72 7.71 6.14
CA ARG A 57 11.25 9.08 6.34
C ARG A 57 11.09 9.53 7.78
N ASP A 58 9.96 9.23 8.41
CA ASP A 58 9.69 9.55 9.82
C ASP A 58 10.54 8.68 10.76
N GLY A 59 10.84 7.44 10.35
CA GLY A 59 11.76 6.52 11.05
C GLY A 59 13.25 6.84 10.91
N GLN A 60 13.65 7.86 10.13
CA GLN A 60 15.04 8.30 9.99
C GLN A 60 15.44 9.41 10.97
N THR A 61 14.66 9.58 12.04
CA THR A 61 14.94 10.52 13.13
C THR A 61 15.25 9.78 14.44
N LEU A 62 16.28 8.94 14.45
CA LEU A 62 16.96 8.46 15.67
C LEU A 62 18.46 8.29 15.41
#